data_AF-A0A2P7TUQ0-F1
#
_entry.id   AF-A0A2P7TUQ0-F1
#
_cell.length_a   1.000
_cell.length_b   1.000
_cell.length_c   1.000
_cell.angle_alpha   90.00
_cell.angle_beta   90.00
_cell.angle_gamma   90.00
#
_symmetry.space_group_name_H-M   'P 1'
#
loop_
_entity.id
_entity.type
_entity.pdbx_description
1 polymer ?
#
loop_
_entity_poly.entity_id
_entity_poly.type
_entity_poly.pdbx_seq_one_letter_code
_entity_poly.pdbx_strand_id
1 'polypeptide(L)'
;MNTPPVSLFFVAQNAFFAEGTLFELHAQLYLPATNGFRPAETAEEKQCADAGYLFPDLGKGEPGLMPAAVLLPCPPFAENLPPVKGALQITRLGIVYDQPLQKPNIDAPIIACRQLLTDETLHWQKIGLPAERLPPITAIEVFDKLRQTDAETYYYPGITEQNGNQWYCCEMSHIRFGFYQLRFFTNEGWYYAIDVIKHFPASVKQKYEVLQLQQGKSESPASLPDALYYSEFGKEAPHRAPPEIENIPPDREELVAFITQFEPGSQPGSSITVAILNQALALSSEWGENFGKPIEARLQRLYPQLDSRLCNVLQQYVKQAEYCIYEQAEQVVLHNLPETEARHIALKKYPWINDHNLSRLLNIGFYYAIR
;
A
#
# COMPACT_ATOMS: atom_id res chain seq x y z
N MET A 1 4.05 7.97 -18.15
CA MET A 1 4.90 9.04 -17.60
C MET A 1 5.82 8.40 -16.57
N ASN A 2 7.11 8.74 -16.53
CA ASN A 2 8.00 8.20 -15.50
C ASN A 2 7.66 8.87 -14.16
N THR A 3 7.30 8.07 -13.16
CA THR A 3 7.08 8.55 -11.80
C THR A 3 8.39 9.19 -11.27
N PRO A 4 8.35 10.41 -10.69
CA PRO A 4 9.56 11.04 -10.19
C PRO A 4 10.20 10.18 -9.08
N PRO A 5 11.55 10.13 -9.00
CA PRO A 5 12.22 9.40 -7.92
C PRO A 5 11.77 9.93 -6.56
N VAL A 6 11.72 9.06 -5.56
CA VAL A 6 11.37 9.43 -4.18
C VAL A 6 12.62 9.59 -3.32
N SER A 7 12.54 10.41 -2.28
CA SER A 7 13.62 10.66 -1.33
C SER A 7 13.07 10.97 0.06
N LEU A 8 13.91 10.80 1.07
CA LEU A 8 13.56 11.01 2.47
C LEU A 8 13.92 12.44 2.91
N PHE A 9 13.00 13.09 3.61
CA PHE A 9 13.17 14.46 4.11
C PHE A 9 12.71 14.55 5.56
N PHE A 10 13.57 15.10 6.41
CA PHE A 10 13.19 15.55 7.74
C PHE A 10 12.55 16.92 7.68
N VAL A 11 11.50 17.13 8.47
CA VAL A 11 10.95 18.45 8.74
C VAL A 11 11.90 19.19 9.68
N ALA A 12 12.49 20.29 9.21
CA ALA A 12 13.38 21.12 10.03
C ALA A 12 12.60 22.24 10.75
N GLN A 13 11.61 22.84 10.10
CA GLN A 13 10.81 23.90 10.70
C GLN A 13 9.42 24.00 10.06
N ASN A 14 8.36 23.59 10.75
CA ASN A 14 7.02 23.69 10.17
C ASN A 14 5.94 23.81 11.24
N ALA A 15 4.83 24.46 10.91
CA ALA A 15 3.67 24.58 11.80
C ALA A 15 2.74 23.35 11.76
N PHE A 16 2.74 22.60 10.65
CA PHE A 16 1.87 21.45 10.42
C PHE A 16 2.42 20.14 10.99
N PHE A 17 3.74 19.98 11.04
CA PHE A 17 4.40 18.77 11.54
C PHE A 17 5.51 19.13 12.53
N ALA A 18 5.75 18.23 13.49
CA ALA A 18 6.82 18.40 14.45
C ALA A 18 8.21 18.38 13.77
N GLU A 19 9.14 19.13 14.35
CA GLU A 19 10.53 19.08 13.93
C GLU A 19 11.14 17.68 14.15
N GLY A 20 11.86 17.21 13.14
CA GLY A 20 12.47 15.87 13.06
C GLY A 20 11.52 14.79 12.55
N THR A 21 10.28 15.11 12.17
CA THR A 21 9.40 14.16 11.48
C THR A 21 9.98 13.82 10.11
N LEU A 22 10.05 12.53 9.77
CA LEU A 22 10.56 12.04 8.49
C LEU A 22 9.39 11.75 7.54
N PHE A 23 9.54 12.15 6.27
CA PHE A 23 8.63 11.80 5.19
C PHE A 23 9.39 11.32 3.97
N GLU A 24 8.74 10.46 3.20
CA GLU A 24 9.14 10.13 1.83
C GLU A 24 8.32 10.98 0.86
N LEU A 25 8.98 11.64 -0.09
CA LEU A 25 8.38 12.55 -1.06
C LEU A 25 9.03 12.38 -2.42
N HIS A 26 8.38 12.82 -3.49
CA HIS A 26 9.05 12.96 -4.79
C HIS A 26 10.19 13.97 -4.69
N ALA A 27 11.36 13.60 -5.20
CA ALA A 27 12.55 14.45 -5.33
C ALA A 27 12.40 15.44 -6.50
N GLN A 28 11.28 16.16 -6.54
CA GLN A 28 10.94 17.16 -7.53
C GLN A 28 10.37 18.38 -6.81
N LEU A 29 10.90 19.56 -7.14
CA LEU A 29 10.34 20.82 -6.67
C LEU A 29 9.15 21.24 -7.55
N TYR A 30 8.18 21.86 -6.92
CA TYR A 30 6.97 22.36 -7.53
C TYR A 30 6.79 23.84 -7.21
N LEU A 31 6.11 24.54 -8.09
CA LEU A 31 5.68 25.93 -7.93
C LEU A 31 4.15 26.00 -7.86
N PRO A 32 3.61 26.99 -7.14
CA PRO A 32 2.19 27.31 -7.22
C PRO A 32 1.76 27.62 -8.66
N ALA A 33 0.58 27.16 -9.04
CA ALA A 33 -0.08 27.47 -10.31
C ALA A 33 -1.54 27.88 -10.06
N THR A 34 -2.20 28.48 -11.05
CA THR A 34 -3.57 28.99 -10.93
C THR A 34 -4.55 27.93 -10.42
N ASN A 35 -4.37 26.66 -10.80
CA ASN A 35 -5.19 25.53 -10.39
C ASN A 35 -4.34 24.38 -9.82
N GLY A 36 -3.50 24.67 -8.82
CA GLY A 36 -2.73 23.65 -8.09
C GLY A 36 -1.24 23.89 -8.14
N PHE A 37 -0.48 22.87 -8.56
CA PHE A 37 0.98 22.88 -8.53
C PHE A 37 1.53 22.39 -9.87
N ARG A 38 2.66 22.95 -10.28
CA ARG A 38 3.39 22.51 -11.48
C ARG A 38 4.85 22.20 -11.13
N PRO A 39 5.51 21.26 -11.81
CA PRO A 39 6.94 21.05 -11.64
C PRO A 39 7.74 22.33 -11.92
N ALA A 40 8.79 22.55 -11.13
CA ALA A 40 9.86 23.51 -11.43
C ALA A 40 10.85 22.83 -12.40
N GLU A 41 10.93 23.33 -13.63
CA GLU A 41 11.67 22.68 -14.73
C GLU A 41 13.06 23.31 -14.90
N THR A 42 13.15 24.63 -14.73
CA THR A 42 14.40 25.40 -14.90
C THR A 42 15.20 25.54 -13.60
N ALA A 43 16.47 25.90 -13.70
CA ALA A 43 17.32 26.12 -12.53
C ALA A 43 16.86 27.35 -11.73
N GLU A 44 16.42 28.39 -12.43
CA GLU A 44 15.88 29.63 -11.87
C GLU A 44 14.59 29.36 -11.09
N GLU A 45 13.69 28.53 -11.63
CA GLU A 45 12.47 28.12 -10.94
C GLU A 45 12.74 27.31 -9.67
N LYS A 46 13.74 26.42 -9.70
CA LYS A 46 14.14 25.62 -8.53
C LYS A 46 14.76 26.46 -7.43
N GLN A 47 15.29 27.64 -7.76
CA GLN A 47 15.83 28.61 -6.81
C GLN A 47 14.79 29.62 -6.31
N CYS A 48 13.58 29.60 -6.86
CA CYS A 48 12.49 30.48 -6.43
C CYS A 48 12.11 30.20 -4.97
N ALA A 49 11.87 31.25 -4.19
CA ALA A 49 11.49 31.12 -2.77
C ALA A 49 10.17 30.35 -2.57
N ASP A 50 9.27 30.40 -3.56
CA ASP A 50 7.99 29.69 -3.53
C ASP A 50 8.11 28.23 -4.01
N ALA A 51 9.29 27.79 -4.47
CA ALA A 51 9.52 26.41 -4.87
C ALA A 51 9.60 25.51 -3.62
N GLY A 52 8.84 24.42 -3.67
CA GLY A 52 8.75 23.48 -2.55
C GLY A 52 8.48 22.06 -2.98
N TYR A 53 8.59 21.14 -2.04
CA TYR A 53 8.22 19.75 -2.23
C TYR A 53 6.72 19.58 -2.05
N LEU A 54 6.10 18.83 -2.96
CA LEU A 54 4.67 18.55 -2.91
C LEU A 54 4.37 17.45 -1.89
N PHE A 55 3.57 17.79 -0.88
CA PHE A 55 2.97 16.85 0.05
C PHE A 55 1.57 16.47 -0.44
N PRO A 56 1.24 15.18 -0.50
CA PRO A 56 -0.13 14.74 -0.76
C PRO A 56 -1.12 15.13 0.35
N ASP A 57 -0.62 15.40 1.56
CA ASP A 57 -1.40 15.87 2.70
C ASP A 57 -0.51 16.65 3.69
N LEU A 58 -0.88 17.88 4.03
CA LEU A 58 -0.22 18.70 5.06
C LEU A 58 -0.80 18.49 6.48
N GLY A 59 -1.36 17.32 6.77
CA GLY A 59 -1.95 16.99 8.07
C GLY A 59 -3.42 17.41 8.22
N LYS A 60 -4.06 17.81 7.12
CA LYS A 60 -5.44 18.36 7.11
C LYS A 60 -6.32 17.81 5.96
N GLY A 61 -5.86 16.78 5.25
CA GLY A 61 -6.60 16.19 4.13
C GLY A 61 -6.48 16.96 2.81
N GLU A 62 -5.50 17.86 2.72
CA GLU A 62 -5.29 18.73 1.56
C GLU A 62 -3.82 18.71 1.14
N PRO A 63 -3.53 18.58 -0.17
CA PRO A 63 -2.17 18.66 -0.66
C PRO A 63 -1.62 20.08 -0.56
N GLY A 64 -0.31 20.20 -0.48
CA GLY A 64 0.34 21.50 -0.44
C GLY A 64 1.85 21.45 -0.60
N LEU A 65 2.45 22.61 -0.78
CA LEU A 65 3.90 22.73 -0.90
C LEU A 65 4.53 23.01 0.45
N MET A 66 5.62 22.31 0.72
CA MET A 66 6.53 22.64 1.81
C MET A 66 7.82 23.22 1.22
N PRO A 67 8.22 24.45 1.60
CA PRO A 67 9.44 25.06 1.06
C PRO A 67 10.67 24.17 1.27
N ALA A 68 11.59 24.13 0.29
CA ALA A 68 12.80 23.32 0.42
C ALA A 68 13.64 23.71 1.63
N ALA A 69 13.66 25.00 2.00
CA ALA A 69 14.41 25.53 3.13
C ALA A 69 13.95 25.00 4.50
N VAL A 70 12.73 24.46 4.60
CA VAL A 70 12.21 23.89 5.84
C VAL A 70 12.29 22.36 5.90
N LEU A 71 12.91 21.76 4.89
CA LEU A 71 13.18 20.33 4.82
C LEU A 71 14.68 20.07 4.80
N LEU A 72 15.09 19.02 5.49
CA LEU A 72 16.45 18.54 5.52
C LEU A 72 16.51 17.17 4.82
N PRO A 73 17.22 17.03 3.69
CA PRO A 73 17.41 15.73 3.06
C PRO A 73 18.01 14.72 4.03
N CYS A 74 17.37 13.55 4.16
CA CYS A 74 17.85 12.46 4.99
C CYS A 74 18.70 11.51 4.14
N PRO A 75 19.98 11.29 4.48
CA PRO A 75 20.77 10.24 3.85
C PRO A 75 20.14 8.86 4.05
N PRO A 76 20.39 7.89 3.14
CA PRO A 76 19.96 6.52 3.33
C PRO A 76 20.50 5.93 4.64
N PHE A 77 19.70 5.10 5.31
CA PHE A 77 20.12 4.34 6.49
C PHE A 77 19.67 2.88 6.36
N ALA A 78 20.50 1.95 6.82
CA ALA A 78 20.32 0.50 6.61
C ALA A 78 19.29 -0.16 7.55
N GLU A 79 18.74 0.60 8.50
CA GLU A 79 17.78 0.07 9.47
C GLU A 79 16.44 -0.26 8.81
N ASN A 80 16.02 -1.52 8.90
CA ASN A 80 14.68 -1.93 8.51
C ASN A 80 13.69 -1.50 9.61
N LEU A 81 12.84 -0.52 9.31
CA LEU A 81 11.86 0.02 10.24
C LEU A 81 10.54 -0.74 10.09
N PRO A 82 10.09 -1.51 11.11
CA PRO A 82 8.83 -2.24 11.03
C PRO A 82 7.65 -1.27 10.86
N PRO A 83 6.79 -1.44 9.85
CA PRO A 83 5.75 -0.45 9.57
C PRO A 83 4.74 -0.28 10.71
N VAL A 84 4.50 -1.32 11.52
CA VAL A 84 3.63 -1.27 12.71
C VAL A 84 4.09 -0.26 13.78
N LYS A 85 5.36 0.16 13.77
CA LYS A 85 5.89 1.16 14.72
C LYS A 85 5.57 2.61 14.35
N GLY A 86 5.00 2.84 13.17
CA GLY A 86 4.61 4.15 12.71
C GLY A 86 3.20 4.52 13.16
N ALA A 87 3.01 5.70 13.75
CA ALA A 87 1.69 6.14 14.19
C ALA A 87 0.78 6.47 12.99
N LEU A 88 -0.52 6.17 13.09
CA LEU A 88 -1.52 6.60 12.12
C LEU A 88 -2.13 7.95 12.53
N GLN A 89 -2.17 8.88 11.59
CA GLN A 89 -2.86 10.15 11.74
C GLN A 89 -3.98 10.24 10.70
N ILE A 90 -5.23 10.26 11.14
CA ILE A 90 -6.38 10.54 10.28
C ILE A 90 -6.49 12.06 10.11
N THR A 91 -6.48 12.53 8.88
CA THR A 91 -6.43 13.96 8.55
C THR A 91 -7.75 14.47 7.98
N ARG A 92 -8.50 13.61 7.30
CA ARG A 92 -9.81 13.93 6.74
C ARG A 92 -10.68 12.70 6.60
N LEU A 93 -11.99 12.93 6.77
CA LEU A 93 -13.04 11.98 6.50
C LEU A 93 -14.09 12.64 5.60
N GLY A 94 -14.55 11.94 4.58
CA GLY A 94 -15.55 12.45 3.65
C GLY A 94 -16.28 11.36 2.86
N ILE A 95 -17.16 11.80 1.96
CA ILE A 95 -17.87 10.95 1.01
C ILE A 95 -17.52 11.44 -0.40
N VAL A 96 -17.21 10.51 -1.30
CA VAL A 96 -16.89 10.79 -2.70
C VAL A 96 -17.81 9.96 -3.59
N TYR A 97 -18.30 10.58 -4.67
CA TYR A 97 -19.20 9.98 -5.64
C TYR A 97 -18.42 9.69 -6.92
N ASP A 98 -18.42 8.44 -7.38
CA ASP A 98 -17.64 8.03 -8.57
C ASP A 98 -18.26 8.50 -9.89
N GLN A 99 -19.53 8.90 -9.86
CA GLN A 99 -20.24 9.43 -11.04
C GLN A 99 -21.05 10.67 -10.70
N PRO A 100 -21.31 11.56 -11.68
CA PRO A 100 -22.26 12.65 -11.53
C PRO A 100 -23.70 12.09 -11.60
N LEU A 101 -24.08 11.27 -10.63
CA LEU A 101 -25.45 10.81 -10.42
C LEU A 101 -25.97 11.40 -9.13
N GLN A 102 -27.28 11.68 -9.13
CA GLN A 102 -28.03 12.43 -8.13
C GLN A 102 -27.48 12.26 -6.72
N LYS A 103 -27.13 13.38 -6.08
CA LYS A 103 -26.86 13.46 -4.65
C LYS A 103 -27.91 12.59 -3.93
N PRO A 104 -27.52 11.58 -3.15
CA PRO A 104 -28.46 10.62 -2.60
C PRO A 104 -29.57 11.36 -1.87
N ASN A 105 -30.82 10.92 -2.06
CA ASN A 105 -32.01 11.50 -1.41
C ASN A 105 -32.11 11.10 0.06
N ILE A 106 -30.96 10.99 0.71
CA ILE A 106 -30.78 10.54 2.08
C ILE A 106 -29.86 11.58 2.68
N ASP A 107 -30.14 12.00 3.92
CA ASP A 107 -29.17 12.65 4.79
C ASP A 107 -27.97 11.70 4.96
N ALA A 108 -27.11 11.62 3.92
CA ALA A 108 -25.98 10.72 3.88
C ALA A 108 -25.17 10.97 5.15
N PRO A 109 -24.87 9.94 5.95
CA PRO A 109 -24.51 10.11 7.34
C PRO A 109 -23.04 10.52 7.48
N ILE A 110 -22.65 11.63 6.86
CA ILE A 110 -21.41 12.38 7.12
C ILE A 110 -21.30 12.67 8.63
N ILE A 111 -22.45 12.83 9.30
CA ILE A 111 -22.58 13.10 10.74
C ILE A 111 -22.30 11.84 11.60
N ALA A 112 -22.45 10.62 11.08
CA ALA A 112 -22.40 9.40 11.90
C ALA A 112 -20.99 8.82 12.12
N CYS A 113 -20.03 9.11 11.23
CA CYS A 113 -18.67 8.57 11.31
C CYS A 113 -17.72 9.49 12.10
N ARG A 114 -18.20 10.12 13.19
CA ARG A 114 -17.32 10.74 14.20
C ARG A 114 -16.60 9.70 15.07
N GLN A 115 -16.99 8.43 14.94
CA GLN A 115 -16.36 7.29 15.59
C GLN A 115 -15.59 6.52 14.52
N LEU A 116 -14.28 6.67 14.56
CA LEU A 116 -13.33 5.85 13.82
C LEU A 116 -12.74 4.87 14.81
N LEU A 117 -12.69 3.59 14.43
CA LEU A 117 -11.85 2.67 15.14
C LEU A 117 -10.41 2.97 14.72
N THR A 118 -9.57 3.26 15.71
CA THR A 118 -8.11 3.24 15.56
C THR A 118 -7.60 2.30 16.64
N ASP A 119 -7.49 1.02 16.27
CA ASP A 119 -6.99 -0.01 17.18
C ASP A 119 -5.51 -0.24 16.91
N GLU A 120 -4.68 0.41 17.73
CA GLU A 120 -3.24 0.27 17.68
C GLU A 120 -2.79 -0.56 18.88
N THR A 121 -2.30 -1.76 18.61
CA THR A 121 -1.61 -2.61 19.58
C THR A 121 -0.15 -2.76 19.17
N LEU A 122 0.63 -3.47 19.98
CA LEU A 122 2.00 -3.83 19.62
C LEU A 122 2.06 -4.76 18.37
N HIS A 123 0.93 -5.30 17.93
CA HIS A 123 0.85 -6.33 16.88
C HIS A 123 0.01 -5.95 15.68
N TRP A 124 -0.90 -4.97 15.80
CA TRP A 124 -1.74 -4.53 14.70
C TRP A 124 -2.12 -3.04 14.77
N GLN A 125 -2.58 -2.51 13.65
CA GLN A 125 -3.08 -1.15 13.47
C GLN A 125 -4.27 -1.22 12.52
N LYS A 126 -5.48 -1.01 13.03
CA LYS A 126 -6.70 -1.08 12.22
C LYS A 126 -7.38 0.27 12.13
N ILE A 127 -7.90 0.56 10.95
CA ILE A 127 -8.85 1.66 10.73
C ILE A 127 -10.17 1.04 10.32
N GLY A 128 -11.26 1.47 10.95
CA GLY A 128 -12.58 0.96 10.62
C GLY A 128 -13.71 1.96 10.75
N LEU A 129 -14.77 1.72 9.98
CA LEU A 129 -16.04 2.45 10.00
C LEU A 129 -17.15 1.58 10.62
N PRO A 130 -18.10 2.16 11.38
CA PRO A 130 -19.09 1.40 12.12
C PRO A 130 -20.14 0.78 11.18
N ALA A 131 -20.17 -0.55 11.06
CA ALA A 131 -20.98 -1.26 10.07
C ALA A 131 -22.49 -1.02 10.23
N GLU A 132 -23.00 -0.91 11.46
CA GLU A 132 -24.43 -0.69 11.74
C GLU A 132 -24.99 0.62 11.17
N ARG A 133 -24.10 1.57 10.84
CA ARG A 133 -24.47 2.92 10.37
C ARG A 133 -24.20 3.13 8.88
N LEU A 134 -23.75 2.09 8.18
CA LEU A 134 -23.33 2.18 6.79
C LEU A 134 -24.16 1.23 5.91
N PRO A 135 -24.36 1.57 4.64
CA PRO A 135 -24.74 0.57 3.66
C PRO A 135 -23.67 -0.52 3.55
N PRO A 136 -23.99 -1.70 2.99
CA PRO A 136 -23.02 -2.77 2.80
C PRO A 136 -21.79 -2.29 2.03
N ILE A 137 -20.61 -2.44 2.64
CA ILE A 137 -19.33 -2.14 1.99
C ILE A 137 -18.92 -3.32 1.11
N THR A 138 -18.69 -3.04 -0.18
CA THR A 138 -18.35 -4.04 -1.20
C THR A 138 -16.85 -4.23 -1.36
N ALA A 139 -16.08 -3.18 -1.15
CA ALA A 139 -14.62 -3.21 -1.16
C ALA A 139 -14.03 -2.11 -0.27
N ILE A 140 -12.81 -2.32 0.22
CA ILE A 140 -11.98 -1.28 0.84
C ILE A 140 -10.68 -1.19 0.06
N GLU A 141 -10.36 -0.03 -0.52
CA GLU A 141 -9.06 0.21 -1.15
C GLU A 141 -8.21 1.10 -0.23
N VAL A 142 -6.91 0.80 -0.15
CA VAL A 142 -5.90 1.64 0.48
C VAL A 142 -5.04 2.20 -0.65
N PHE A 143 -5.29 3.45 -1.03
CA PHE A 143 -4.62 4.12 -2.16
C PHE A 143 -3.41 4.92 -1.68
N ASP A 144 -2.20 4.66 -2.19
CA ASP A 144 -1.00 5.46 -1.94
C ASP A 144 -1.07 6.77 -2.74
N LYS A 145 -1.28 7.89 -2.03
CA LYS A 145 -1.44 9.21 -2.64
C LYS A 145 -0.12 9.78 -3.18
N LEU A 146 1.02 9.29 -2.72
CA LEU A 146 2.31 9.72 -3.26
C LEU A 146 2.56 8.99 -4.58
N ARG A 147 2.44 7.66 -4.59
CA ARG A 147 2.75 6.83 -5.75
C ARG A 147 1.64 6.76 -6.79
N GLN A 148 0.42 7.14 -6.42
CA GLN A 148 -0.78 7.06 -7.25
C GLN A 148 -1.10 5.61 -7.64
N THR A 149 -0.96 4.70 -6.69
CA THR A 149 -1.19 3.25 -6.88
C THR A 149 -1.97 2.66 -5.71
N ASP A 150 -2.66 1.56 -5.95
CA ASP A 150 -3.32 0.81 -4.88
C ASP A 150 -2.26 0.08 -4.05
N ALA A 151 -2.20 0.39 -2.77
CA ALA A 151 -1.32 -0.30 -1.82
C ALA A 151 -1.94 -1.63 -1.38
N GLU A 152 -3.26 -1.66 -1.19
CA GLU A 152 -4.01 -2.86 -0.83
C GLU A 152 -5.50 -2.73 -1.18
N THR A 153 -6.15 -3.86 -1.48
CA THR A 153 -7.59 -3.92 -1.69
C THR A 153 -8.20 -5.11 -0.94
N TYR A 154 -9.23 -4.85 -0.16
CA TYR A 154 -10.03 -5.82 0.55
C TYR A 154 -11.34 -6.01 -0.19
N TYR A 155 -11.50 -7.14 -0.88
CA TYR A 155 -12.74 -7.46 -1.56
C TYR A 155 -13.71 -8.12 -0.59
N TYR A 156 -14.94 -7.60 -0.51
CA TYR A 156 -15.98 -8.09 0.38
C TYR A 156 -15.52 -8.14 1.85
N PRO A 157 -15.17 -6.97 2.43
CA PRO A 157 -14.65 -6.92 3.79
C PRO A 157 -15.62 -7.56 4.79
N GLY A 158 -15.06 -8.37 5.70
CA GLY A 158 -15.79 -8.89 6.84
C GLY A 158 -16.23 -7.78 7.80
N ILE A 159 -17.17 -8.11 8.67
CA ILE A 159 -17.56 -7.27 9.80
C ILE A 159 -16.84 -7.78 11.05
N THR A 160 -16.02 -6.91 11.64
CA THR A 160 -15.31 -7.15 12.88
C THR A 160 -16.10 -6.69 14.07
N GLU A 161 -16.24 -7.55 15.08
CA GLU A 161 -16.79 -7.14 16.37
C GLU A 161 -15.68 -6.66 17.30
N GLN A 162 -15.79 -5.42 17.77
CA GLN A 162 -14.86 -4.83 18.72
C GLN A 162 -15.59 -3.94 19.72
N ASN A 163 -15.36 -4.23 21.01
CA ASN A 163 -16.04 -3.57 22.13
C ASN A 163 -17.57 -3.60 22.01
N GLY A 164 -18.12 -4.72 21.49
CA GLY A 164 -19.56 -4.91 21.26
C GLY A 164 -20.14 -4.11 20.10
N ASN A 165 -19.31 -3.45 19.28
CA ASN A 165 -19.74 -2.77 18.06
C ASN A 165 -19.20 -3.49 16.82
N GLN A 166 -19.96 -3.41 15.73
CA GLN A 166 -19.60 -4.00 14.44
C GLN A 166 -18.90 -2.97 13.53
N TRP A 167 -17.82 -3.38 12.87
CA TRP A 167 -16.94 -2.50 12.08
C TRP A 167 -16.56 -3.12 10.74
N TYR A 168 -16.55 -2.32 9.68
CA TYR A 168 -15.77 -2.61 8.49
C TYR A 168 -14.35 -2.12 8.70
N CYS A 169 -13.36 -3.01 8.68
CA CYS A 169 -11.98 -2.70 9.02
C CYS A 169 -11.02 -2.99 7.88
N CYS A 170 -9.95 -2.19 7.78
CA CYS A 170 -8.74 -2.53 7.04
C CYS A 170 -7.54 -2.51 7.98
N GLU A 171 -6.56 -3.37 7.72
CA GLU A 171 -5.33 -3.50 8.49
C GLU A 171 -4.24 -2.62 7.86
N MET A 172 -3.63 -1.76 8.66
CA MET A 172 -2.60 -0.83 8.22
C MET A 172 -1.19 -1.29 8.62
N SER A 173 -1.03 -2.33 9.43
CA SER A 173 0.27 -2.70 10.04
C SER A 173 1.40 -2.99 9.06
N HIS A 174 1.08 -3.58 7.91
CA HIS A 174 2.06 -3.99 6.90
C HIS A 174 2.24 -2.92 5.80
N ILE A 175 1.36 -1.92 5.77
CA ILE A 175 1.45 -0.78 4.85
C ILE A 175 2.65 0.09 5.25
N ARG A 176 3.41 0.53 4.24
CA ARG A 176 4.61 1.37 4.43
C ARG A 176 4.26 2.73 5.04
N PHE A 177 5.27 3.47 5.49
CA PHE A 177 5.07 4.86 5.92
C PHE A 177 4.76 5.73 4.70
N GLY A 178 3.85 6.69 4.83
CA GLY A 178 3.42 7.49 3.69
C GLY A 178 2.04 8.11 3.84
N PHE A 179 1.45 8.47 2.70
CA PHE A 179 0.19 9.18 2.58
C PHE A 179 -0.82 8.29 1.88
N TYR A 180 -1.94 8.02 2.54
CA TYR A 180 -2.94 7.07 2.07
C TYR A 180 -4.34 7.67 2.03
N GLN A 181 -5.15 7.17 1.10
CA GLN A 181 -6.60 7.36 1.12
C GLN A 181 -7.26 6.00 1.18
N LEU A 182 -8.01 5.76 2.24
CA LEU A 182 -8.85 4.57 2.38
C LEU A 182 -10.20 4.87 1.72
N ARG A 183 -10.66 3.98 0.85
CA ARG A 183 -11.93 4.12 0.11
C ARG A 183 -12.82 2.93 0.41
N PHE A 184 -13.91 3.15 1.14
CA PHE A 184 -14.89 2.13 1.50
C PHE A 184 -16.05 2.21 0.51
N PHE A 185 -16.02 1.36 -0.52
CA PHE A 185 -16.98 1.36 -1.61
C PHE A 185 -18.31 0.77 -1.18
N THR A 186 -19.38 1.43 -1.60
CA THR A 186 -20.74 0.95 -1.44
C THR A 186 -21.24 0.31 -2.74
N ASN A 187 -22.34 -0.44 -2.66
CA ASN A 187 -23.04 -0.94 -3.84
C ASN A 187 -23.80 0.15 -4.63
N GLU A 188 -23.83 1.39 -4.13
CA GLU A 188 -24.57 2.51 -4.71
C GLU A 188 -23.69 3.43 -5.59
N GLY A 189 -22.43 3.05 -5.86
CA GLY A 189 -21.53 3.80 -6.76
C GLY A 189 -20.90 5.05 -6.13
N TRP A 190 -20.76 5.04 -4.80
CA TRP A 190 -20.03 6.05 -4.03
C TRP A 190 -19.23 5.38 -2.91
N TYR A 191 -18.25 6.07 -2.34
CA TYR A 191 -17.40 5.56 -1.28
C TYR A 191 -17.16 6.56 -0.15
N TYR A 192 -16.91 6.03 1.05
CA TYR A 192 -16.36 6.83 2.15
C TYR A 192 -14.85 6.93 1.99
N ALA A 193 -14.33 8.14 2.08
CA ALA A 193 -12.91 8.44 1.95
C ALA A 193 -12.31 8.84 3.31
N ILE A 194 -11.21 8.20 3.69
CA ILE A 194 -10.42 8.57 4.87
C ILE A 194 -9.00 8.87 4.42
N ASP A 195 -8.55 10.11 4.55
CA ASP A 195 -7.15 10.45 4.35
C ASP A 195 -6.36 10.17 5.63
N VAL A 196 -5.24 9.48 5.47
CA VAL A 196 -4.40 8.97 6.56
C VAL A 196 -2.94 9.22 6.23
N ILE A 197 -2.19 9.70 7.22
CA ILE A 197 -0.73 9.75 7.18
C ILE A 197 -0.22 8.64 8.11
N LYS A 198 0.58 7.72 7.57
CA LYS A 198 1.33 6.74 8.35
C LYS A 198 2.75 7.25 8.57
N HIS A 199 3.02 7.74 9.78
CA HIS A 199 4.28 8.39 10.12
C HIS A 199 5.41 7.39 10.29
N PHE A 200 6.64 7.81 9.96
CA PHE A 200 7.82 7.09 10.42
C PHE A 200 7.86 7.06 11.97
N PRO A 201 8.46 6.03 12.58
CA PRO A 201 8.54 5.92 14.04
C PRO A 201 9.32 7.09 14.66
N ALA A 202 8.89 7.55 15.84
CA ALA A 202 9.52 8.66 16.55
C ALA A 202 11.02 8.42 16.86
N SER A 203 11.44 7.15 16.96
CA SER A 203 12.85 6.79 17.17
C SER A 203 13.79 7.31 16.07
N VAL A 204 13.27 7.55 14.86
CA VAL A 204 14.05 8.08 13.74
C VAL A 204 14.50 9.52 13.97
N LYS A 205 13.82 10.27 14.86
CA LYS A 205 14.19 11.66 15.21
C LYS A 205 15.63 11.80 15.72
N GLN A 206 16.19 10.77 16.36
CA GLN A 206 17.59 10.79 16.80
C GLN A 206 18.57 11.00 15.62
N LYS A 207 18.22 10.52 14.42
CA LYS A 207 19.04 10.72 13.20
C LYS A 207 19.01 12.18 12.75
N TYR A 208 17.86 12.84 12.87
CA TYR A 208 17.73 14.27 12.59
C TYR A 208 18.62 15.11 13.52
N GLU A 209 18.63 14.80 14.82
CA GLU A 209 19.46 15.50 15.81
C GLU A 209 20.96 15.37 15.50
N VAL A 210 21.40 14.18 15.08
CA VAL A 210 22.80 13.95 14.63
C VAL A 210 23.14 14.78 13.40
N LEU A 211 22.24 14.88 12.41
CA LEU A 211 22.46 15.67 11.20
C LEU A 211 22.56 17.16 11.50
N GLN A 212 21.70 17.68 12.38
CA GLN A 212 21.74 19.08 12.85
C GLN A 212 23.08 19.42 13.51
N LEU A 213 23.59 18.52 14.39
CA LEU A 213 24.88 18.70 15.05
C LEU A 213 26.08 18.68 14.08
N GLN A 214 25.96 17.98 12.95
CA GLN A 214 26.99 17.94 11.91
C GLN A 214 26.96 19.21 11.04
N GLN A 215 25.77 19.74 10.72
CA GLN A 215 25.65 20.99 9.97
C GLN A 215 26.13 22.22 10.76
N GLY A 216 25.95 22.23 12.09
CA GLY A 216 26.49 23.28 12.97
C GLY A 216 28.03 23.32 13.08
N LYS A 217 28.75 22.40 12.45
CA LYS A 217 30.22 22.29 12.49
C LYS A 217 30.93 22.53 11.15
N SER A 218 30.21 22.85 10.06
CA SER A 218 30.80 22.97 8.72
C SER A 218 30.57 24.36 8.10
N GLU A 219 31.66 25.10 7.88
CA GLU A 219 31.69 26.21 6.91
C GLU A 219 31.69 25.65 5.47
N SER A 220 30.79 26.18 4.63
CA SER A 220 30.73 26.11 3.17
C SER A 220 30.34 24.76 2.48
N PRO A 221 29.54 24.81 1.39
CA PRO A 221 28.89 23.65 0.79
C PRO A 221 29.82 22.96 -0.21
N ALA A 222 30.42 21.85 0.19
CA ALA A 222 31.07 20.94 -0.74
C ALA A 222 29.99 20.05 -1.40
N SER A 223 29.79 20.31 -2.69
CA SER A 223 29.23 19.43 -3.72
C SER A 223 28.91 17.99 -3.26
N LEU A 224 27.62 17.66 -3.36
CA LEU A 224 27.08 16.30 -3.32
C LEU A 224 27.91 15.36 -4.21
N PRO A 225 28.38 14.21 -3.69
CA PRO A 225 28.82 13.12 -4.55
C PRO A 225 27.61 12.55 -5.30
N ASP A 226 27.74 12.47 -6.61
CA ASP A 226 26.83 11.75 -7.49
C ASP A 226 26.59 10.32 -6.98
N ALA A 227 25.32 9.91 -7.08
CA ALA A 227 24.90 8.58 -7.48
C ALA A 227 25.34 7.38 -6.62
N LEU A 228 24.47 7.00 -5.68
CA LEU A 228 23.99 5.62 -5.65
C LEU A 228 22.50 5.65 -6.00
N TYR A 229 22.24 5.59 -7.30
CA TYR A 229 20.91 5.37 -7.85
C TYR A 229 20.34 4.07 -7.27
N TYR A 230 19.14 4.13 -6.70
CA TYR A 230 18.24 2.99 -6.64
C TYR A 230 17.72 2.70 -8.07
N SER A 231 18.60 2.20 -8.93
CA SER A 231 18.23 1.28 -10.01
C SER A 231 18.44 -0.11 -9.39
N GLU A 232 17.43 -0.92 -9.08
CA GLU A 232 16.49 -1.52 -10.01
C GLU A 232 15.23 -1.94 -9.23
N PHE A 233 14.20 -1.08 -9.19
CA PHE A 233 12.84 -1.60 -9.09
C PHE A 233 12.33 -1.71 -10.51
N GLY A 234 11.95 -2.93 -10.89
CA GLY A 234 11.43 -3.26 -12.20
C GLY A 234 10.43 -2.21 -12.65
N LYS A 235 10.51 -1.83 -13.92
CA LYS A 235 9.45 -1.06 -14.57
C LYS A 235 8.15 -1.82 -14.33
N GLU A 236 7.31 -1.33 -13.42
CA GLU A 236 5.93 -1.77 -13.33
C GLU A 236 5.33 -1.50 -14.71
N ALA A 237 4.98 -2.59 -15.40
CA ALA A 237 4.15 -2.49 -16.57
C ALA A 237 2.87 -1.73 -16.17
N PRO A 238 2.33 -0.87 -17.06
CA PRO A 238 1.14 -0.10 -16.74
C PRO A 238 0.06 -1.02 -16.18
N HIS A 239 -0.50 -0.65 -15.03
CA HIS A 239 -1.71 -1.24 -14.48
C HIS A 239 -2.77 -1.24 -15.58
N ARG A 240 -2.93 -2.40 -16.22
CA ARG A 240 -4.13 -2.70 -16.98
C ARG A 240 -5.21 -2.75 -15.91
N ALA A 241 -6.29 -1.97 -16.09
CA ALA A 241 -7.53 -2.22 -15.39
C ALA A 241 -7.77 -3.74 -15.34
N PRO A 242 -8.31 -4.31 -14.25
CA PRO A 242 -8.84 -5.67 -14.31
C PRO A 242 -9.67 -5.71 -15.59
N PRO A 243 -9.37 -6.62 -16.54
CA PRO A 243 -10.20 -6.70 -17.73
C PRO A 243 -11.63 -6.76 -17.23
N GLU A 244 -12.52 -5.94 -17.80
CA GLU A 244 -13.94 -6.25 -17.75
C GLU A 244 -14.00 -7.74 -18.07
N ILE A 245 -14.35 -8.55 -17.07
CA ILE A 245 -14.53 -9.97 -17.28
C ILE A 245 -15.83 -10.02 -18.08
N GLU A 246 -15.73 -9.80 -19.39
CA GLU A 246 -16.63 -10.43 -20.33
C GLU A 246 -16.78 -11.86 -19.85
N ASN A 247 -18.01 -12.34 -19.77
CA ASN A 247 -18.38 -13.70 -19.35
C ASN A 247 -17.78 -14.76 -20.29
N ILE A 248 -16.46 -14.79 -20.41
CA ILE A 248 -15.67 -15.78 -21.08
C ILE A 248 -15.55 -16.88 -20.01
N PRO A 249 -16.19 -18.03 -20.21
CA PRO A 249 -16.10 -19.11 -19.26
C PRO A 249 -14.60 -19.43 -19.09
N PRO A 250 -14.11 -19.55 -17.84
CA PRO A 250 -12.74 -19.93 -17.61
C PRO A 250 -12.49 -21.26 -18.32
N ASP A 251 -11.30 -21.41 -18.89
CA ASP A 251 -10.85 -22.71 -19.36
C ASP A 251 -10.61 -23.61 -18.13
N ARG A 252 -11.71 -24.13 -17.60
CA ARG A 252 -11.77 -24.95 -16.39
C ARG A 252 -10.91 -26.20 -16.57
N GLU A 253 -10.83 -26.71 -17.79
CA GLU A 253 -10.01 -27.87 -18.11
C GLU A 253 -8.53 -27.56 -17.97
N GLU A 254 -8.08 -26.41 -18.48
CA GLU A 254 -6.70 -25.95 -18.29
C GLU A 254 -6.38 -25.68 -16.82
N LEU A 255 -7.22 -24.94 -16.10
CA LEU A 255 -6.99 -24.63 -14.69
C LEU A 255 -6.86 -25.93 -13.86
N VAL A 256 -7.76 -26.89 -14.09
CA VAL A 256 -7.72 -28.20 -13.42
C VAL A 256 -6.46 -28.97 -13.80
N ALA A 257 -6.11 -29.03 -15.09
CA ALA A 257 -4.91 -29.73 -15.55
C ALA A 257 -3.65 -29.12 -14.91
N PHE A 258 -3.54 -27.79 -14.91
CA PHE A 258 -2.41 -27.05 -14.39
C PHE A 258 -2.19 -27.30 -12.88
N ILE A 259 -3.23 -27.12 -12.06
CA ILE A 259 -3.10 -27.28 -10.60
C ILE A 259 -2.97 -28.75 -10.18
N THR A 260 -3.44 -29.70 -10.99
CA THR A 260 -3.37 -31.14 -10.66
C THR A 260 -2.03 -31.75 -11.05
N GLN A 261 -1.45 -31.33 -12.18
CA GLN A 261 -0.16 -31.84 -12.64
C GLN A 261 1.01 -31.23 -11.87
N PHE A 262 0.87 -29.99 -11.40
CA PHE A 262 1.89 -29.19 -10.70
C PHE A 262 3.33 -29.49 -11.13
N GLU A 263 3.80 -28.77 -12.14
CA GLU A 263 5.22 -28.77 -12.50
C GLU A 263 5.88 -27.45 -12.04
N PRO A 264 6.88 -27.49 -11.13
CA PRO A 264 7.64 -26.32 -10.75
C PRO A 264 8.20 -25.56 -11.96
N GLY A 265 7.95 -24.25 -12.02
CA GLY A 265 8.38 -23.40 -13.14
C GLY A 265 7.46 -23.42 -14.36
N SER A 266 6.32 -24.10 -14.29
CA SER A 266 5.29 -24.05 -15.34
C SER A 266 4.44 -22.76 -15.26
N GLN A 267 4.03 -22.27 -16.43
CA GLN A 267 3.16 -21.12 -16.62
C GLN A 267 1.86 -21.60 -17.28
N PRO A 268 0.67 -21.17 -16.81
CA PRO A 268 -0.57 -21.40 -17.55
C PRO A 268 -0.53 -20.71 -18.91
N GLY A 269 -1.11 -21.34 -19.92
CA GLY A 269 -1.27 -20.76 -21.26
C GLY A 269 -2.36 -19.69 -21.32
N SER A 270 -3.43 -19.83 -20.52
CA SER A 270 -4.51 -18.84 -20.44
C SER A 270 -4.23 -17.74 -19.42
N SER A 271 -4.43 -16.49 -19.86
CA SER A 271 -4.41 -15.32 -18.98
C SER A 271 -5.52 -15.35 -17.92
N ILE A 272 -6.65 -16.04 -18.19
CA ILE A 272 -7.74 -16.20 -17.22
C ILE A 272 -7.28 -17.11 -16.08
N THR A 273 -6.60 -18.20 -16.39
CA THR A 273 -6.02 -19.13 -15.39
C THR A 273 -5.01 -18.41 -14.50
N VAL A 274 -4.14 -17.58 -15.08
CA VAL A 274 -3.20 -16.73 -14.32
C VAL A 274 -3.93 -15.74 -13.40
N ALA A 275 -5.01 -15.11 -13.88
CA ALA A 275 -5.81 -14.19 -13.08
C ALA A 275 -6.48 -14.89 -11.89
N ILE A 276 -7.09 -16.07 -12.11
CA ILE A 276 -7.72 -16.87 -11.05
C ILE A 276 -6.69 -17.29 -9.99
N LEU A 277 -5.50 -17.74 -10.41
CA LEU A 277 -4.42 -18.13 -9.51
C LEU A 277 -3.94 -16.96 -8.63
N ASN A 278 -3.71 -15.79 -9.23
CA ASN A 278 -3.31 -14.60 -8.48
C ASN A 278 -4.42 -14.08 -7.56
N GLN A 279 -5.68 -14.18 -7.98
CA GLN A 279 -6.81 -13.81 -7.13
C GLN A 279 -6.94 -14.76 -5.94
N ALA A 280 -6.79 -16.06 -6.16
CA ALA A 280 -6.82 -17.05 -5.09
C ALA A 280 -5.65 -16.90 -4.11
N LEU A 281 -4.46 -16.55 -4.60
CA LEU A 281 -3.28 -16.25 -3.78
C LEU A 281 -3.46 -14.97 -2.95
N ALA A 282 -4.04 -13.92 -3.54
CA ALA A 282 -4.40 -12.70 -2.82
C ALA A 282 -5.39 -13.03 -1.68
N LEU A 283 -6.43 -13.83 -1.97
CA LEU A 283 -7.41 -14.28 -0.97
C LEU A 283 -6.79 -15.16 0.13
N SER A 284 -5.78 -16.00 -0.19
CA SER A 284 -5.15 -16.86 0.83
C SER A 284 -4.22 -16.08 1.77
N SER A 285 -3.64 -15.00 1.28
CA SER A 285 -2.72 -14.11 2.00
C SER A 285 -3.41 -12.87 2.57
N GLU A 286 -4.75 -12.89 2.68
CA GLU A 286 -5.50 -11.84 3.38
C GLU A 286 -5.16 -11.83 4.88
N TRP A 287 -5.04 -10.63 5.43
CA TRP A 287 -4.83 -10.42 6.86
C TRP A 287 -6.13 -10.05 7.58
N GLY A 288 -6.06 -9.90 8.90
CA GLY A 288 -7.19 -9.49 9.72
C GLY A 288 -8.22 -10.60 9.88
N GLU A 289 -9.50 -10.27 9.68
CA GLU A 289 -10.59 -11.22 9.92
C GLU A 289 -10.60 -12.41 8.98
N ASN A 290 -10.01 -12.22 7.80
CA ASN A 290 -9.97 -13.19 6.74
C ASN A 290 -8.73 -14.09 6.82
N PHE A 291 -7.83 -13.79 7.75
CA PHE A 291 -6.60 -14.54 7.98
C PHE A 291 -6.89 -16.00 8.30
N GLY A 292 -6.31 -16.89 7.48
CA GLY A 292 -6.44 -18.34 7.64
C GLY A 292 -7.82 -18.91 7.31
N LYS A 293 -8.83 -18.09 6.96
CA LYS A 293 -10.17 -18.56 6.59
C LYS A 293 -10.15 -19.24 5.20
N PRO A 294 -11.02 -20.23 4.93
CA PRO A 294 -11.15 -20.86 3.62
C PRO A 294 -11.56 -19.86 2.51
N ILE A 295 -10.88 -19.86 1.37
CA ILE A 295 -11.13 -18.90 0.28
C ILE A 295 -12.35 -19.24 -0.57
N GLU A 296 -12.91 -20.44 -0.44
CA GLU A 296 -13.98 -20.99 -1.28
C GLU A 296 -15.15 -20.02 -1.51
N ALA A 297 -15.83 -19.57 -0.45
CA ALA A 297 -17.00 -18.71 -0.59
C ALA A 297 -16.68 -17.36 -1.26
N ARG A 298 -15.47 -16.83 -1.04
CA ARG A 298 -14.99 -15.57 -1.65
C ARG A 298 -14.62 -15.77 -3.11
N LEU A 299 -13.96 -16.88 -3.42
CA LEU A 299 -13.55 -17.24 -4.77
C LEU A 299 -14.76 -17.59 -5.66
N GLN A 300 -15.76 -18.31 -5.12
CA GLN A 300 -17.00 -18.63 -5.84
C GLN A 300 -17.86 -17.39 -6.09
N ARG A 301 -17.78 -16.35 -5.25
CA ARG A 301 -18.44 -15.08 -5.53
C ARG A 301 -17.83 -14.37 -6.74
N LEU A 302 -16.52 -14.49 -6.93
CA LEU A 302 -15.79 -13.93 -8.09
C LEU A 302 -15.92 -14.80 -9.34
N TYR A 303 -15.94 -16.13 -9.16
CA TYR A 303 -16.01 -17.12 -10.22
C TYR A 303 -17.07 -18.19 -9.87
N PRO A 304 -18.38 -17.89 -10.07
CA PRO A 304 -19.50 -18.77 -9.69
C PRO A 304 -19.46 -20.18 -10.29
N GLN A 305 -18.76 -20.34 -11.40
CA GLN A 305 -18.54 -21.59 -12.13
C GLN A 305 -17.54 -22.53 -11.45
N LEU A 306 -16.76 -22.06 -10.46
CA LEU A 306 -15.84 -22.91 -9.72
C LEU A 306 -16.59 -23.70 -8.66
N ASP A 307 -16.58 -25.03 -8.80
CA ASP A 307 -17.13 -25.89 -7.77
C ASP A 307 -16.26 -25.91 -6.50
N SER A 308 -16.86 -26.35 -5.39
CA SER A 308 -16.19 -26.42 -4.09
C SER A 308 -14.93 -27.27 -4.10
N ARG A 309 -14.90 -28.35 -4.90
CA ARG A 309 -13.74 -29.24 -4.98
C ARG A 309 -12.57 -28.50 -5.62
N LEU A 310 -12.81 -27.80 -6.72
CA LEU A 310 -11.82 -27.01 -7.44
C LEU A 310 -11.30 -25.86 -6.57
N CYS A 311 -12.17 -25.17 -5.84
CA CYS A 311 -11.77 -24.12 -4.89
C CYS A 311 -10.81 -24.65 -3.81
N ASN A 312 -11.08 -25.85 -3.28
CA ASN A 312 -10.22 -26.47 -2.26
C ASN A 312 -8.85 -26.87 -2.83
N VAL A 313 -8.80 -27.45 -4.03
CA VAL A 313 -7.53 -27.78 -4.70
C VAL A 313 -6.73 -26.51 -4.98
N LEU A 314 -7.41 -25.45 -5.46
CA LEU A 314 -6.77 -24.16 -5.72
C LEU A 314 -6.21 -23.55 -4.44
N GLN A 315 -6.96 -23.59 -3.33
CA GLN A 315 -6.49 -23.10 -2.03
C GLN A 315 -5.23 -23.84 -1.57
N GLN A 316 -5.19 -25.16 -1.72
CA GLN A 316 -4.00 -25.95 -1.37
C GLN A 316 -2.81 -25.56 -2.24
N TYR A 317 -3.03 -25.38 -3.54
CA TYR A 317 -2.01 -24.98 -4.49
C TYR A 317 -1.41 -23.60 -4.15
N VAL A 318 -2.24 -22.59 -3.94
CA VAL A 318 -1.76 -21.23 -3.62
C VAL A 318 -1.10 -21.18 -2.24
N LYS A 319 -1.54 -21.99 -1.27
CA LYS A 319 -0.86 -22.12 0.03
C LYS A 319 0.54 -22.72 -0.11
N GLN A 320 0.74 -23.69 -1.00
CA GLN A 320 2.09 -24.22 -1.26
C GLN A 320 3.02 -23.16 -1.88
N ALA A 321 2.49 -22.27 -2.71
CA ALA A 321 3.24 -21.12 -3.22
C ALA A 321 3.58 -20.12 -2.12
N GLU A 322 2.59 -19.77 -1.30
CA GLU A 322 2.73 -18.91 -0.12
C GLU A 322 3.81 -19.42 0.84
N TYR A 323 3.72 -20.68 1.30
CA TYR A 323 4.72 -21.26 2.21
C TYR A 323 6.13 -21.24 1.62
N CYS A 324 6.27 -21.58 0.34
CA CYS A 324 7.57 -21.55 -0.33
C CYS A 324 8.18 -20.15 -0.32
N ILE A 325 7.37 -19.09 -0.50
CA ILE A 325 7.84 -17.71 -0.47
C ILE A 325 8.22 -17.28 0.94
N TYR A 326 7.45 -17.68 1.96
CA TYR A 326 7.79 -17.43 3.35
C TYR A 326 9.10 -18.09 3.76
N GLU A 327 9.35 -19.34 3.34
CA GLU A 327 10.63 -20.00 3.55
C GLU A 327 11.79 -19.20 2.92
N GLN A 328 11.62 -18.64 1.71
CA GLN A 328 12.67 -17.82 1.10
C GLN A 328 12.92 -16.52 1.88
N ALA A 329 11.86 -15.89 2.36
CA ALA A 329 11.97 -14.70 3.20
C ALA A 329 12.71 -15.02 4.52
N GLU A 330 12.46 -16.18 5.11
CA GLU A 330 13.16 -16.67 6.29
C GLU A 330 14.65 -16.92 6.01
N GLN A 331 14.99 -17.56 4.89
CA GLN A 331 16.39 -17.78 4.50
C GLN A 331 17.15 -16.47 4.32
N VAL A 332 16.50 -15.45 3.75
CA VAL A 332 17.07 -14.10 3.62
C VAL A 332 17.41 -13.50 4.99
N VAL A 333 16.52 -13.62 5.97
CA VAL A 333 16.76 -13.09 7.33
C VAL A 333 17.82 -13.90 8.07
N LEU A 334 17.74 -15.24 8.04
CA LEU A 334 18.66 -16.13 8.76
C LEU A 334 20.10 -16.09 8.22
N HIS A 335 20.25 -15.94 6.90
CA HIS A 335 21.55 -16.01 6.23
C HIS A 335 22.02 -14.67 5.66
N ASN A 336 21.28 -13.58 5.91
CA ASN A 336 21.57 -12.23 5.41
C ASN A 336 21.76 -12.19 3.89
N LEU A 337 20.91 -12.93 3.17
CA LEU A 337 20.90 -12.98 1.70
C LEU A 337 20.15 -11.75 1.13
N PRO A 338 20.40 -11.36 -0.13
CA PRO A 338 19.63 -10.29 -0.74
C PRO A 338 18.18 -10.73 -1.07
N GLU A 339 17.20 -9.85 -0.89
CA GLU A 339 15.79 -10.10 -1.25
C GLU A 339 15.62 -10.51 -2.73
N THR A 340 16.48 -10.01 -3.61
CA THR A 340 16.47 -10.34 -5.05
C THR A 340 16.64 -11.84 -5.30
N GLU A 341 17.37 -12.54 -4.44
CA GLU A 341 17.55 -13.99 -4.51
C GLU A 341 16.25 -14.72 -4.14
N ALA A 342 15.56 -14.29 -3.07
CA ALA A 342 14.25 -14.84 -2.70
C ALA A 342 13.20 -14.63 -3.81
N ARG A 343 13.17 -13.45 -4.44
CA ARG A 343 12.31 -13.17 -5.61
C ARG A 343 12.63 -14.10 -6.77
N HIS A 344 13.90 -14.28 -7.11
CA HIS A 344 14.32 -15.13 -8.22
C HIS A 344 13.92 -16.59 -7.99
N ILE A 345 14.13 -17.12 -6.78
CA ILE A 345 13.77 -18.49 -6.42
C ILE A 345 12.25 -18.68 -6.49
N ALA A 346 11.48 -17.73 -5.94
CA ALA A 346 10.02 -17.77 -5.97
C ALA A 346 9.47 -17.80 -7.41
N LEU A 347 9.91 -16.87 -8.27
CA LEU A 347 9.45 -16.78 -9.66
C LEU A 347 9.94 -17.94 -10.53
N LYS A 348 11.10 -18.51 -10.23
CA LYS A 348 11.58 -19.74 -10.90
C LYS A 348 10.65 -20.92 -10.63
N LYS A 349 10.02 -20.98 -9.46
CA LYS A 349 9.11 -22.06 -9.07
C LYS A 349 7.64 -21.78 -9.42
N TYR A 350 7.22 -20.52 -9.31
CA TYR A 350 5.85 -20.06 -9.56
C TYR A 350 5.84 -18.81 -10.46
N PRO A 351 6.13 -18.95 -11.76
CA PRO A 351 6.30 -17.82 -12.67
C PRO A 351 4.98 -17.06 -12.96
N TRP A 352 3.84 -17.67 -12.64
CA TRP A 352 2.52 -17.06 -12.82
C TRP A 352 2.18 -16.02 -11.75
N ILE A 353 2.95 -15.94 -10.65
CA ILE A 353 2.71 -14.97 -9.57
C ILE A 353 3.07 -13.57 -10.08
N ASN A 354 2.16 -12.61 -9.89
CA ASN A 354 2.41 -11.21 -10.23
C ASN A 354 3.27 -10.51 -9.15
N ASP A 355 3.91 -9.40 -9.53
CA ASP A 355 4.83 -8.67 -8.65
C ASP A 355 4.17 -8.15 -7.37
N HIS A 356 2.87 -7.81 -7.44
CA HIS A 356 2.08 -7.36 -6.29
C HIS A 356 1.97 -8.47 -5.22
N ASN A 357 1.48 -9.65 -5.60
CA ASN A 357 1.34 -10.80 -4.70
C ASN A 357 2.70 -11.27 -4.18
N LEU A 358 3.73 -11.31 -5.04
CA LEU A 358 5.07 -11.70 -4.62
C LEU A 358 5.62 -10.74 -3.55
N SER A 359 5.52 -9.43 -3.78
CA SER A 359 6.02 -8.43 -2.85
C SER A 359 5.26 -8.47 -1.52
N ARG A 360 3.93 -8.66 -1.57
CA ARG A 360 3.10 -8.87 -0.40
C ARG A 360 3.59 -10.06 0.42
N LEU A 361 3.70 -11.24 -0.21
CA LEU A 361 4.10 -12.47 0.47
C LEU A 361 5.52 -12.39 1.06
N LEU A 362 6.47 -11.77 0.37
CA LEU A 362 7.81 -11.56 0.91
C LEU A 362 7.78 -10.65 2.15
N ASN A 363 7.02 -9.56 2.13
CA ASN A 363 6.87 -8.68 3.31
C ASN A 363 6.27 -9.42 4.50
N ILE A 364 5.29 -10.28 4.26
CA ILE A 364 4.69 -11.15 5.29
C ILE A 364 5.74 -12.11 5.86
N GLY A 365 6.47 -12.80 4.98
CA GLY A 365 7.53 -13.71 5.38
C GLY A 365 8.60 -13.02 6.22
N PHE A 366 9.08 -11.85 5.79
CA PHE A 366 10.06 -11.05 6.55
C PHE A 366 9.52 -10.63 7.91
N TYR A 367 8.26 -10.23 7.99
CA TYR A 367 7.63 -9.88 9.26
C TYR A 367 7.68 -11.02 10.28
N TYR A 368 7.45 -12.26 9.84
CA TYR A 368 7.49 -13.42 10.72
C TYR A 368 8.92 -13.91 11.00
N ALA A 369 9.84 -13.80 10.04
CA ALA A 369 11.23 -14.25 10.22
C ALA A 369 12.08 -13.33 11.10
N ILE A 370 11.71 -12.05 11.25
CA ILE A 370 12.41 -11.08 12.11
C ILE A 370 12.03 -11.23 13.60
N ARG A 371 10.95 -11.97 13.90
CA ARG A 371 10.56 -12.30 15.29
C ARG A 371 11.36 -13.47 15.83
#